data_AF-A0A7C3YPN3-F1
#
_entry.id   AF-A0A7C3YPN3-F1
#
_cell.length_a   1.000
_cell.length_b   1.000
_cell.length_c   1.000
_cell.angle_alpha   90.00
_cell.angle_beta   90.00
_cell.angle_gamma   90.00
#
_symmetry.space_group_name_H-M   'P 1'
#
loop_
_entity.id
_entity.type
_entity.pdbx_description
1 polymer ?
#
loop_
_entity_poly.entity_id
_entity_poly.type
_entity_poly.pdbx_seq_one_letter_code
_entity_poly.pdbx_strand_id
1 'polypeptide(L)'
;MGRFARRAILFFVNPEQACCLMTLVTWSTGVSSRCSFVGSTCHMAVTCPLLKGEINVVLEDFTTRRRQDYEKDELIFSVPCHHLHSIIEAVWHCTVGTASFVEFDQMV
;
A
#
# COMPACT_ATOMS: atom_id res chain seq x y z
N MET A 1 10.57 23.86 -15.79
CA MET A 1 9.36 23.02 -15.89
C MET A 1 9.73 21.61 -15.42
N GLY A 2 9.64 21.33 -14.13
CA GLY A 2 10.13 20.09 -13.53
C GLY A 2 9.29 18.89 -13.95
N ARG A 3 9.92 17.82 -14.45
CA ARG A 3 9.24 16.56 -14.76
C ARG A 3 8.72 15.95 -13.46
N PHE A 4 7.41 16.02 -13.22
CA PHE A 4 6.74 15.33 -12.12
C PHE A 4 6.71 13.84 -12.45
N ALA A 5 7.79 13.12 -12.14
CA ALA A 5 7.82 11.67 -12.29
C ALA A 5 6.89 11.06 -11.23
N ARG A 6 5.67 10.68 -11.64
CA ARG A 6 4.76 9.93 -10.77
C ARG A 6 5.41 8.57 -10.50
N ARG A 7 5.88 8.40 -9.28
CA ARG A 7 6.46 7.16 -8.76
C ARG A 7 5.51 6.63 -7.70
N ALA A 8 5.33 5.32 -7.67
CA ALA A 8 4.55 4.63 -6.65
C ALA A 8 5.43 3.53 -6.05
N ILE A 9 5.25 3.30 -4.76
CA ILE A 9 5.86 2.21 -4.00
C ILE A 9 4.76 1.20 -3.71
N LEU A 10 5.08 -0.07 -3.94
CA LEU A 10 4.21 -1.19 -3.67
C LEU A 10 4.72 -1.88 -2.41
N PHE A 11 3.86 -1.98 -1.40
CA PHE A 11 4.14 -2.77 -0.21
C PHE A 11 3.36 -4.06 -0.29
N PHE A 12 4.06 -5.18 -0.12
CA PHE A 12 3.46 -6.48 0.09
C PHE A 12 3.30 -6.67 1.59
N VAL A 13 2.06 -6.82 2.04
CA VAL A 13 1.71 -6.73 3.46
C VAL A 13 0.62 -7.71 3.84
N ASN A 14 0.66 -8.16 5.09
CA ASN A 14 -0.44 -8.91 5.70
C ASN A 14 -1.64 -7.98 5.98
N PRO A 15 -2.87 -8.50 6.17
CA PRO A 15 -4.05 -7.69 6.45
C PRO A 15 -3.92 -6.80 7.68
N GLU A 16 -3.23 -7.26 8.72
CA GLU A 16 -2.97 -6.47 9.94
C GLU A 16 -2.07 -5.27 9.64
N GLN A 17 -1.01 -5.48 8.86
CA GLN A 17 -0.09 -4.43 8.43
C GLN A 17 -0.77 -3.44 7.48
N ALA A 18 -1.62 -3.93 6.56
CA ALA A 18 -2.43 -3.10 5.69
C ALA A 18 -3.38 -2.20 6.49
N CYS A 19 -4.02 -2.74 7.55
CA CYS A 19 -4.87 -1.98 8.44
C CYS A 19 -4.09 -0.87 9.16
N CYS A 20 -2.89 -1.20 9.66
CA CYS A 20 -1.98 -0.23 10.28
C CYS A 20 -1.61 0.92 9.32
N LEU A 21 -1.18 0.59 8.09
CA LEU A 21 -0.86 1.58 7.06
C LEU A 21 -2.08 2.43 6.68
N MET A 22 -3.26 1.82 6.60
CA MET A 22 -4.50 2.54 6.36
C MET A 22 -4.79 3.58 7.44
N THR A 23 -4.58 3.25 8.71
CA THR A 23 -4.74 4.19 9.81
C THR A 23 -3.73 5.35 9.73
N LEU A 24 -2.46 5.06 9.40
CA LEU A 24 -1.43 6.09 9.22
C LEU A 24 -1.76 7.06 8.09
N VAL A 25 -2.24 6.54 6.96
CA VAL A 25 -2.68 7.37 5.84
C VAL A 25 -3.84 8.27 6.25
N THR A 26 -4.85 7.69 6.89
CA THR A 26 -6.06 8.40 7.31
C THR A 26 -5.74 9.48 8.36
N TRP A 27 -4.71 9.29 9.19
CA TRP A 27 -4.29 10.30 10.17
C TRP A 27 -3.89 11.61 9.49
N SER A 28 -3.13 11.54 8.40
CA SER A 28 -2.61 12.73 7.73
C SER A 28 -3.64 13.45 6.87
N THR A 29 -4.51 12.72 6.19
CA THR A 29 -5.46 13.28 5.22
C THR A 29 -6.88 13.41 5.76
N GLY A 30 -7.23 12.68 6.82
CA GLY A 30 -8.61 12.54 7.30
C GLY A 30 -9.54 11.83 6.30
N VAL A 31 -9.01 11.39 5.15
CA VAL A 31 -9.76 10.79 4.05
C VAL A 31 -9.36 9.33 3.96
N SER A 32 -10.36 8.44 4.05
CA SER A 32 -10.15 7.02 3.87
C SER A 32 -9.73 6.73 2.43
N SER A 33 -8.65 5.96 2.27
CA SER A 33 -8.16 5.48 0.98
C SER A 33 -9.24 4.69 0.24
N ARG A 34 -9.21 4.72 -1.09
CA ARG A 34 -10.11 3.89 -1.87
C ARG A 34 -9.60 2.46 -1.84
N CYS A 35 -10.50 1.53 -1.55
CA CYS A 35 -10.27 0.12 -1.80
C CYS A 35 -10.95 -0.23 -3.11
N SER A 36 -10.18 -0.65 -4.11
CA SER A 36 -10.77 -1.10 -5.37
C SER A 36 -10.46 -2.56 -5.61
N PHE A 37 -11.55 -3.31 -5.81
CA PHE A 37 -11.57 -4.78 -5.83
C PHE A 37 -11.71 -5.36 -7.24
N VAL A 38 -11.82 -4.51 -8.25
CA VAL A 38 -12.22 -4.91 -9.61
C VAL A 38 -11.14 -4.52 -10.60
N GLY A 39 -10.51 -5.52 -11.22
CA GLY A 39 -9.49 -5.34 -12.25
C GLY A 39 -8.39 -6.39 -12.14
N SER A 40 -7.46 -6.38 -13.09
CA SER A 40 -6.21 -7.12 -12.92
C SER A 40 -5.36 -6.47 -11.83
N THR A 41 -4.62 -7.28 -11.07
CA THR A 41 -3.67 -6.77 -10.07
C THR A 41 -2.78 -5.67 -10.61
N CYS A 42 -2.16 -5.85 -11.78
CA CYS A 42 -1.23 -4.84 -12.32
C CYS A 42 -1.90 -3.49 -12.59
N HIS A 43 -3.16 -3.50 -13.05
CA HIS A 43 -3.92 -2.27 -13.27
C HIS A 43 -4.26 -1.60 -11.93
N MET A 44 -4.58 -2.39 -10.92
CA MET A 44 -4.97 -1.88 -9.61
C MET A 44 -3.79 -1.41 -8.76
N ALA A 45 -2.68 -2.13 -8.80
CA ALA A 45 -1.49 -1.91 -8.00
C ALA A 45 -0.59 -0.81 -8.60
N VAL A 46 -0.54 -0.68 -9.92
CA VAL A 46 0.37 0.27 -10.59
C VAL A 46 -0.38 1.39 -11.29
N THR A 47 -1.33 1.06 -12.16
CA THR A 47 -1.98 2.06 -13.01
C THR A 47 -2.88 3.01 -12.21
N CYS A 48 -3.68 2.48 -11.28
CA CYS A 48 -4.57 3.29 -10.45
C CYS A 48 -3.83 4.35 -9.59
N PRO A 49 -2.81 4.01 -8.80
CA PRO A 49 -2.07 5.00 -8.01
C PRO A 49 -1.29 5.98 -8.89
N LEU A 50 -0.78 5.55 -10.05
CA LEU A 50 -0.07 6.46 -10.97
C LEU A 50 -1.01 7.43 -11.69
N LEU A 51 -2.22 7.02 -12.08
CA LEU A 51 -3.15 7.89 -12.79
C LEU A 51 -3.99 8.77 -11.86
N LYS A 52 -4.53 8.20 -10.78
CA LYS A 52 -5.39 8.93 -9.83
C LYS A 52 -4.60 9.66 -8.76
N GLY A 53 -3.38 9.20 -8.45
CA GLY A 53 -2.60 9.75 -7.33
C GLY A 53 -3.19 9.40 -5.96
N GLU A 54 -4.11 8.43 -5.91
CA GLU A 54 -4.77 7.95 -4.71
C GLU A 54 -4.03 6.73 -4.14
N ILE A 55 -4.03 6.61 -2.82
CA ILE A 55 -3.56 5.40 -2.13
C ILE A 55 -4.63 4.33 -2.30
N ASN A 56 -4.20 3.11 -2.62
CA ASN A 56 -5.10 2.01 -2.89
C ASN A 56 -4.63 0.71 -2.22
N VAL A 57 -5.59 -0.04 -1.69
CA VAL A 57 -5.39 -1.41 -1.22
C VAL A 57 -5.94 -2.34 -2.28
N VAL A 58 -5.13 -3.30 -2.71
CA VAL A 58 -5.49 -4.30 -3.72
C VAL A 58 -5.59 -5.65 -3.04
N LEU A 59 -6.77 -6.25 -3.15
CA LEU A 59 -6.92 -7.68 -2.94
C LEU A 59 -6.49 -8.36 -4.24
N GLU A 60 -5.41 -9.12 -4.18
CA GLU A 60 -4.96 -9.93 -5.32
C GLU A 60 -6.09 -10.81 -5.84
N ASP A 61 -6.26 -10.80 -7.16
CA ASP A 61 -7.26 -11.64 -7.80
C ASP A 61 -6.89 -13.12 -7.67
N PHE A 62 -7.90 -13.99 -7.66
CA PHE A 62 -7.68 -15.43 -7.48
C PHE A 62 -6.77 -16.03 -8.56
N THR A 63 -6.70 -15.41 -9.74
CA THR A 63 -5.90 -15.94 -10.85
C THR A 63 -4.43 -15.56 -10.74
N THR A 64 -4.11 -14.37 -10.19
CA THR A 64 -2.73 -13.96 -9.91
C THR A 64 -2.16 -14.74 -8.73
N ARG A 65 -2.95 -14.94 -7.66
CA ARG A 65 -2.55 -15.77 -6.50
C ARG A 65 -2.20 -17.22 -6.87
N ARG A 66 -2.80 -17.76 -7.94
CA ARG A 66 -2.50 -19.12 -8.43
C ARG A 66 -1.27 -19.21 -9.33
N ARG A 67 -0.82 -18.09 -9.91
CA ARG A 67 0.24 -18.06 -10.94
C ARG A 67 1.60 -17.65 -10.40
N GLN A 68 1.62 -16.85 -9.34
CA GLN A 68 2.82 -16.50 -8.60
C GLN A 68 2.60 -16.96 -7.17
N ASP A 69 3.61 -17.55 -6.55
CA ASP A 69 3.61 -18.11 -5.18
C ASP A 69 3.42 -17.01 -4.11
N TYR A 70 2.32 -16.27 -4.19
CA TYR A 70 1.90 -15.28 -3.19
C TYR A 70 1.17 -15.98 -2.06
N GLU A 71 1.39 -15.51 -0.84
CA GLU A 71 0.75 -16.07 0.34
C GLU A 71 -0.76 -15.75 0.35
N LYS A 72 -1.56 -16.63 0.98
CA LYS A 72 -3.03 -16.50 0.98
C LYS A 72 -3.53 -15.20 1.62
N ASP A 73 -2.75 -14.65 2.54
CA ASP A 73 -3.09 -13.46 3.30
C ASP A 73 -2.30 -12.22 2.82
N GLU A 74 -1.54 -12.34 1.73
CA GLU A 74 -0.76 -11.23 1.21
C GLU A 74 -1.64 -10.25 0.42
N LEU A 75 -1.45 -8.96 0.68
CA LEU A 75 -2.14 -7.83 0.06
C LEU A 75 -1.13 -6.85 -0.50
N ILE A 76 -1.50 -6.15 -1.58
CA ILE A 76 -0.69 -5.07 -2.12
C ILE A 76 -1.24 -3.72 -1.68
N PHE A 77 -0.41 -2.96 -0.97
CA PHE A 77 -0.68 -1.59 -0.58
C PHE A 77 0.14 -0.62 -1.44
N SER A 78 -0.53 0.20 -2.23
CA SER A 78 0.13 1.05 -3.23
C SER A 78 0.12 2.52 -2.78
N VAL A 79 1.32 3.10 -2.64
CA VAL A 79 1.51 4.46 -2.15
C VAL A 79 2.22 5.32 -3.21
N PRO A 80 1.57 6.37 -3.71
CA PRO A 80 2.25 7.39 -4.50
C PRO A 80 3.32 8.13 -3.67
N CYS A 81 4.49 8.39 -4.24
CA CYS A 81 5.61 8.98 -3.50
C CYS A 81 5.29 10.34 -2.85
N HIS A 82 4.36 11.12 -3.40
CA HIS A 82 3.96 12.40 -2.80
C HIS A 82 3.20 12.26 -1.48
N HIS A 83 2.60 11.10 -1.21
CA HIS A 83 1.95 10.81 0.08
C HIS A 83 2.87 10.15 1.11
N LEU A 84 4.03 9.65 0.67
CA LEU A 84 4.93 8.88 1.54
C LEU A 84 5.42 9.71 2.73
N HIS A 85 5.72 10.99 2.51
CA HIS A 85 6.18 11.89 3.56
C HIS A 85 5.17 12.01 4.71
N SER A 86 3.89 12.21 4.38
CA SER A 86 2.82 12.32 5.36
C SER A 86 2.61 11.03 6.17
N ILE A 87 2.82 9.86 5.54
CA ILE A 87 2.76 8.57 6.22
C ILE A 87 3.91 8.44 7.23
N ILE A 88 5.14 8.82 6.83
CA ILE A 88 6.31 8.76 7.70
C ILE A 88 6.15 9.67 8.91
N GLU A 89 5.63 10.88 8.73
CA GLU A 89 5.33 11.79 9.84
C GLU A 89 4.26 11.22 10.77
N ALA A 90 3.21 10.60 10.21
CA ALA A 90 2.14 9.99 10.99
C ALA A 90 2.64 8.89 11.94
N VAL A 91 3.72 8.18 11.62
CA VAL A 91 4.28 7.10 12.47
C VAL A 91 4.55 7.59 13.89
N TRP A 92 5.05 8.82 14.05
CA TRP A 92 5.40 9.38 15.35
C TRP A 92 4.20 9.91 16.13
N HIS A 93 3.08 10.14 15.45
CA HIS A 93 1.89 10.78 16.02
C HIS A 93 0.69 9.85 16.17
N CYS A 94 0.75 8.65 15.58
CA CYS A 94 -0.34 7.68 15.60
C CYS A 94 -0.13 6.61 16.68
N THR A 95 -1.21 6.20 17.35
CA THR A 95 -1.21 5.16 18.40
C THR A 95 -1.01 3.74 17.88
N VAL A 96 -0.95 3.58 16.56
CA VAL A 96 -0.82 2.29 15.87
C VAL A 96 0.54 1.63 16.17
N GLY A 97 1.48 2.40 16.70
CA GLY A 97 2.77 1.93 17.19
C GLY A 97 3.82 1.82 16.09
N THR A 98 5.08 1.66 16.51
CA THR A 98 6.21 1.37 15.62
C THR A 98 6.40 -0.13 15.53
N ALA A 99 6.32 -0.70 14.32
CA ALA A 99 6.70 -2.10 14.10
C ALA A 99 8.21 -2.27 14.32
N SER A 100 8.60 -3.40 14.92
CA SER A 100 10.01 -3.80 14.99
C SER A 100 10.54 -4.03 13.57
N PHE A 101 11.76 -3.60 13.29
CA PHE A 101 12.41 -3.94 12.02
C PHE A 101 12.63 -5.45 11.99
N VAL A 102 11.88 -6.15 11.14
CA VAL A 102 12.14 -7.53 10.76
C VAL A 102 12.80 -7.48 9.38
N GLU A 103 14.01 -8.01 9.26
CA GLU A 103 14.67 -8.14 7.97
C GLU A 103 13.84 -9.03 7.03
N PHE A 104 13.88 -8.74 5.74
CA PHE A 104 13.13 -9.42 4.67
C PHE A 104 13.38 -10.95 4.60
N ASP A 105 14.37 -11.47 5.32
CA ASP A 105 14.76 -12.89 5.33
C ASP A 105 13.90 -13.77 6.26
N GLN A 106 13.08 -13.19 7.15
CA GLN A 106 12.26 -13.95 8.12
C GLN A 106 10.78 -14.10 7.73
N MET A 107 10.41 -13.77 6.49
CA MET A 107 9.05 -13.98 5.94
C MET A 107 9.00 -15.09 4.88
N VAL A 108 9.82 -16.15 5.04
CA VAL A 108 9.78 -17.39 4.26
C VAL A 108 9.67 -18.59 5.20
#